data_AF-A0A843GT11-F1
#
_entry.id   AF-A0A843GT11-F1
#
_cell.length_a   1.000
_cell.length_b   1.000
_cell.length_c   1.000
_cell.angle_alpha   90.00
_cell.angle_beta   90.00
_cell.angle_gamma   90.00
#
_symmetry.space_group_name_H-M   'P 1'
#
loop_
_entity.id
_entity.type
_entity.pdbx_description
1 polymer ?
#
loop_
_entity_poly.entity_id
_entity_poly.type
_entity_poly.pdbx_seq_one_letter_code
_entity_poly.pdbx_strand_id
1 'polypeptide(L)' 'MSNLEFIRAFASGKSSGNYSNLHIIGNKLLNYETVIAERIKGGISLNIRKYSRTTSIIQNLIKCNTNVVAEFIGKPANF' A
#
# COMPACT_ATOMS: atom_id res chain seq x y z
N MET A 1 -7.18 -15.16 -5.10
CA MET A 1 -6.79 -13.76 -4.80
C MET A 1 -5.27 -13.66 -4.79
N SER A 2 -4.71 -12.66 -5.46
CA SER A 2 -3.29 -12.36 -5.60
C SER A 2 -2.97 -10.99 -4.97
N ASN A 3 -1.68 -10.68 -4.78
CA ASN A 3 -1.24 -9.35 -4.31
C ASN A 3 -1.79 -8.22 -5.20
N LEU A 4 -1.78 -8.40 -6.52
CA LEU A 4 -2.26 -7.40 -7.46
C LEU A 4 -3.77 -7.16 -7.32
N GLU A 5 -4.57 -8.22 -7.22
CA GLU A 5 -6.01 -8.10 -7.00
C GLU A 5 -6.31 -7.40 -5.67
N PHE A 6 -5.56 -7.72 -4.63
CA PHE A 6 -5.70 -7.09 -3.31
C PHE A 6 -5.34 -5.60 -3.33
N ILE A 7 -4.24 -5.23 -4.01
CA ILE A 7 -3.84 -3.83 -4.24
C ILE A 7 -4.89 -3.07 -5.03
N ARG A 8 -5.49 -3.69 -6.06
CA ARG A 8 -6.58 -3.07 -6.83
C ARG A 8 -7.83 -2.87 -5.99
N ALA A 9 -8.18 -3.83 -5.13
CA ALA A 9 -9.28 -3.68 -4.20
C ALA A 9 -9.03 -2.53 -3.21
N PHE A 10 -7.80 -2.42 -2.68
CA PHE A 10 -7.37 -1.26 -1.88
C PHE A 10 -7.54 0.04 -2.67
N ALA A 11 -6.99 0.13 -3.89
CA ALA A 11 -7.08 1.32 -4.73
C ALA A 11 -8.53 1.73 -5.06
N SER A 12 -9.43 0.74 -5.17
CA SER A 12 -10.86 0.93 -5.45
C SER A 12 -11.68 1.32 -4.21
N GLY A 13 -11.06 1.52 -3.05
CA GLY A 13 -11.72 2.03 -1.85
C GLY A 13 -12.06 0.99 -0.79
N LYS A 14 -11.61 -0.27 -0.94
CA LYS A 14 -11.74 -1.26 0.16
C LYS A 14 -11.09 -0.72 1.42
N SER A 15 -11.81 -0.69 2.54
CA SER A 15 -11.39 -0.04 3.79
C SER A 15 -10.87 -1.01 4.86
N SER A 16 -11.05 -2.32 4.66
CA SER A 16 -10.55 -3.34 5.57
C SER A 16 -10.29 -4.66 4.85
N GLY A 17 -9.36 -5.45 5.38
CA GLY A 17 -9.09 -6.81 4.91
C GLY A 17 -7.62 -7.18 5.04
N ASN A 18 -7.35 -8.48 5.01
CA ASN A 18 -6.01 -9.04 5.12
C ASN A 18 -5.78 -10.06 4.01
N TYR A 19 -4.57 -10.09 3.47
CA TYR A 19 -4.14 -11.10 2.51
C TYR A 19 -2.63 -11.28 2.55
N SER A 20 -2.18 -12.49 2.90
CA SER A 20 -0.76 -12.74 3.18
C SER A 20 -0.26 -11.72 4.22
N ASN A 21 0.80 -10.97 3.89
CA ASN A 21 1.36 -9.92 4.75
C ASN A 21 0.73 -8.55 4.47
N LEU A 22 -0.24 -8.45 3.56
CA LEU A 22 -0.89 -7.18 3.25
C LEU A 22 -2.13 -6.96 4.11
N HIS A 23 -2.21 -5.77 4.69
CA HIS A 23 -3.32 -5.35 5.53
C HIS A 23 -3.89 -4.03 5.04
N ILE A 24 -5.21 -3.94 4.93
CA ILE A 24 -5.92 -2.70 4.67
C ILE A 24 -6.56 -2.26 5.98
N ILE A 25 -6.22 -1.06 6.44
CA ILE A 25 -6.79 -0.46 7.65
C ILE A 25 -7.19 0.97 7.34
N GLY A 26 -8.50 1.20 7.19
CA GLY A 26 -9.05 2.47 6.74
C GLY A 26 -8.47 2.82 5.37
N ASN A 27 -7.75 3.94 5.30
CA ASN A 27 -7.11 4.44 4.08
C ASN A 27 -5.66 3.96 3.89
N LYS A 28 -5.15 3.11 4.79
CA LYS A 28 -3.76 2.66 4.74
C LYS A 28 -3.67 1.24 4.19
N LEU A 29 -2.66 1.02 3.37
CA LEU A 29 -2.18 -0.29 2.97
C LEU A 29 -0.84 -0.55 3.64
N LEU A 30 -0.76 -1.67 4.33
CA LEU A 30 0.41 -2.08 5.06
C LEU A 30 0.98 -3.37 4.51
N ASN A 31 2.29 -3.52 4.63
CA ASN A 31 2.98 -4.79 4.52
C ASN A 31 3.55 -5.13 5.91
N TYR A 32 3.09 -6.22 6.50
CA TYR A 32 3.18 -6.48 7.93
C TYR A 32 2.65 -5.25 8.70
N GLU A 33 3.49 -4.61 9.49
CA GLU A 33 3.17 -3.43 10.30
C GLU A 33 3.64 -2.12 9.64
N THR A 34 4.16 -2.16 8.42
CA THR A 34 4.70 -0.97 7.74
C THR A 34 3.68 -0.39 6.78
N VAL A 35 3.32 0.89 6.93
CA VAL A 35 2.52 1.60 5.93
C VAL A 35 3.32 1.75 4.64
N ILE A 36 2.84 1.11 3.58
CA ILE A 36 3.45 1.16 2.25
C ILE A 36 2.71 2.07 1.29
N ALA A 37 1.41 2.30 1.50
CA ALA A 37 0.64 3.27 0.74
C ALA A 37 -0.55 3.81 1.54
N GLU A 38 -1.00 5.01 1.20
CA GLU A 38 -2.19 5.64 1.77
C GLU A 38 -3.08 6.17 0.64
N ARG A 39 -4.39 5.95 0.73
CA ARG A 39 -5.35 6.64 -0.14
C ARG A 39 -5.53 8.07 0.33
N ILE A 40 -5.37 8.99 -0.60
CA ILE A 40 -5.55 10.43 -0.40
C ILE A 40 -6.54 10.98 -1.44
N LYS A 41 -6.94 12.24 -1.29
CA LYS A 41 -7.79 12.90 -2.28
C LYS A 41 -7.08 12.90 -3.64
N GLY A 42 -7.69 12.25 -4.63
CA GLY A 42 -7.18 12.20 -6.01
C GLY A 42 -6.29 11.00 -6.35
N GLY A 43 -5.96 10.11 -5.41
CA GLY A 43 -5.19 8.91 -5.73
C GLY A 43 -4.52 8.25 -4.53
N ILE A 44 -3.35 7.69 -4.79
CA ILE A 44 -2.54 6.99 -3.78
C ILE A 44 -1.27 7.79 -3.50
N SER A 45 -0.97 7.94 -2.22
CA SER A 45 0.35 8.34 -1.73
C SER A 45 1.17 7.08 -1.47
N LEU A 46 2.36 6.97 -2.06
CA LEU A 46 3.22 5.78 -1.94
C LEU A 46 4.41 6.03 -1.02
N ASN A 47 4.68 5.10 -0.10
CA ASN A 47 5.89 5.18 0.71
C ASN A 47 7.09 4.77 -0.15
N ILE A 48 8.03 5.69 -0.40
CA ILE A 48 9.21 5.42 -1.24
C ILE A 48 10.43 4.95 -0.44
N ARG A 49 10.31 4.82 0.89
CA ARG A 49 11.39 4.29 1.71
C ARG A 49 11.77 2.89 1.22
N LYS A 50 13.07 2.67 1.05
CA LYS A 50 13.61 1.37 0.68
C LYS A 50 13.51 0.43 1.87
N TYR A 51 12.86 -0.70 1.66
CA TYR A 51 12.68 -1.78 2.64
C TYR A 51 13.26 -3.09 2.07
N SER A 52 12.77 -4.23 2.56
CA SER A 52 13.09 -5.54 2.00
C SER A 52 12.74 -5.64 0.52
N ARG A 53 13.44 -6.53 -0.20
CA ARG A 53 13.19 -6.80 -1.63
C ARG A 53 11.71 -7.07 -1.93
N THR A 54 11.05 -7.85 -1.08
CA THR A 54 9.62 -8.16 -1.20
C THR A 54 8.76 -6.90 -1.12
N THR A 55 9.05 -6.00 -0.18
CA THR A 55 8.31 -4.73 -0.03
C THR A 55 8.52 -3.85 -1.25
N SER A 56 9.73 -3.79 -1.80
CA SER A 56 10.01 -3.02 -3.02
C SER A 56 9.28 -3.56 -4.25
N ILE A 57 9.11 -4.88 -4.37
CA ILE A 57 8.27 -5.47 -5.43
C ILE A 57 6.82 -5.02 -5.27
N ILE A 58 6.28 -5.02 -4.04
CA ILE A 58 4.91 -4.57 -3.76
C ILE A 58 4.76 -3.07 -4.06
N GLN A 59 5.72 -2.23 -3.64
CA GLN A 59 5.74 -0.79 -3.96
C GLN A 59 5.73 -0.57 -5.48
N ASN A 60 6.50 -1.35 -6.23
CA ASN A 60 6.52 -1.29 -7.69
C ASN A 60 5.17 -1.74 -8.30
N LEU A 61 4.55 -2.79 -7.76
CA LEU A 61 3.21 -3.21 -8.17
C LEU A 61 2.18 -2.10 -7.98
N ILE A 62 2.21 -1.40 -6.85
CA ILE A 62 1.35 -0.24 -6.59
C ILE A 62 1.63 0.86 -7.61
N LYS A 63 2.89 1.23 -7.80
CA LYS A 63 3.32 2.26 -8.76
C LYS A 63 2.86 1.99 -10.19
N CYS A 64 2.93 0.75 -10.65
CA CYS A 64 2.56 0.38 -12.02
C CYS A 64 1.06 0.14 -12.24
N ASN A 65 0.27 -0.09 -11.18
CA ASN A 65 -1.12 -0.54 -11.31
C ASN A 65 -2.15 0.35 -10.63
N THR A 66 -1.73 1.49 -10.07
CA THR A 66 -2.62 2.42 -9.36
C THR A 66 -2.26 3.87 -9.69
N ASN A 67 -3.19 4.79 -9.45
CA ASN A 67 -2.95 6.22 -9.66
C ASN A 67 -2.15 6.82 -8.49
N VAL A 68 -0.83 6.67 -8.52
CA VAL A 68 0.06 7.31 -7.54
C VAL A 68 0.18 8.79 -7.86
N VAL A 69 -0.23 9.65 -6.93
CA VAL A 69 -0.25 11.12 -7.10
C VAL A 69 0.67 11.83 -6.12
N ALA A 70 1.20 11.11 -5.12
CA ALA A 70 2.13 11.64 -4.14
C ALA A 70 3.08 10.53 -3.66
N GLU A 71 4.22 10.96 -3.14
CA GLU A 71 5.20 10.10 -2.50
C GLU A 71 5.45 10.61 -1.08
N PHE A 72 5.67 9.70 -0.13
CA PHE A 72 6.00 10.04 1.24
C PHE A 72 7.09 9.14 1.81
N ILE A 73 7.74 9.58 2.88
CA ILE A 73 8.70 8.77 3.65
C ILE A 73 8.10 8.56 5.03
N GLY A 74 7.38 7.45 5.19
CA GLY A 74 6.70 7.09 6.44
C GLY A 74 7.61 6.39 7.44
N LYS A 75 7.36 6.60 8.74
CA LYS A 75 7.81 5.71 9.82
C LYS A 75 6.95 4.42 9.82
N PRO A 76 7.45 3.28 10.35
CA PRO A 76 6.62 2.08 10.55
C PRO A 76 5.33 2.44 11.33
N ALA A 77 4.23 1.73 11.09
CA ALA A 77 2.98 2.04 11.78
C ALA A 77 3.15 1.66 13.25
N ASN A 78 3.09 2.64 14.14
CA ASN A 78 2.86 2.37 15.55
C ASN A 78 1.35 2.15 15.70
N PHE A 79 0.92 0.89 15.80
CA PHE A 79 -0.45 0.53 16.15
C PHE A 79 -0.61 0.49 17.68
#